data_AF-A0A6A3Q381-F1
#
_entry.id   AF-A0A6A3Q381-F1
#
_cell.length_a   1.000
_cell.length_b   1.000
_cell.length_c   1.000
_cell.angle_alpha   90.00
_cell.angle_beta   90.00
_cell.angle_gamma   90.00
#
_symmetry.space_group_name_H-M   'P 1'
#
loop_
_entity.id
_entity.type
_entity.pdbx_description
1 polymer ?
#
loop_
_entity_poly.entity_id
_entity_poly.type
_entity_poly.pdbx_seq_one_letter_code
_entity_poly.pdbx_strand_id
1 'polypeptide(L)'
;MSGFLDALFRWQATYVPAELLPTYCVAGIGFVFVWVVSTPVRNVGWQFSAEVWRVASLNGALWNDCLRHYNAVLANPEVRQLRGLAYVYALWGTIFAVPMQVLTQNEQKYGDYGRMLRNWWVAAYTTFYEYVPDLGLKTARSVNNYVRATKDAAVSSRRRIGEALHVTLLICKFVASLAFFLPIALYTVVEYVLSGETGVALAVFVVNLANHYFEWTRWSAPGSVLFVTVGVITHTWRCGSGDTELERLSPTTIVLEGLKEV
;
A
#
# COMPACT_ATOMS: atom_id res chain seq x y z
N MET A 1 -91.37 3.89 12.10
CA MET A 1 -90.95 4.92 11.14
C MET A 1 -90.95 6.34 11.74
N SER A 2 -91.78 6.63 12.75
CA SER A 2 -91.83 7.93 13.44
C SER A 2 -90.55 8.29 14.23
N GLY A 3 -90.01 7.35 15.02
CA GLY A 3 -88.85 7.64 15.87
C GLY A 3 -87.54 7.97 15.13
N PHE A 4 -87.35 7.44 13.91
CA PHE A 4 -86.18 7.76 13.07
C PHE A 4 -86.29 9.17 12.50
N LEU A 5 -87.47 9.57 12.06
CA LEU A 5 -87.72 10.93 11.57
C LEU A 5 -87.58 11.94 12.72
N ASP A 6 -88.10 11.64 13.90
CA ASP A 6 -87.93 12.51 15.08
C ASP A 6 -86.47 12.62 15.55
N ALA A 7 -85.68 11.55 15.39
CA ALA A 7 -84.25 11.59 15.67
C ALA A 7 -83.50 12.40 14.60
N LEU A 8 -83.86 12.25 13.32
CA LEU A 8 -83.29 13.00 12.21
C LEU A 8 -83.63 14.50 12.31
N PHE A 9 -84.87 14.85 12.66
CA PHE A 9 -85.29 16.24 12.87
C PHE A 9 -84.57 16.88 14.06
N ARG A 10 -84.42 16.14 15.18
CA ARG A 10 -83.63 16.63 16.33
C ARG A 10 -82.16 16.80 15.99
N TRP A 11 -81.58 15.85 15.25
CA TRP A 11 -80.20 15.92 14.77
C TRP A 11 -80.00 17.11 13.84
N GLN A 12 -80.90 17.28 12.85
CA GLN A 12 -80.87 18.40 11.91
C GLN A 12 -81.03 19.74 12.64
N ALA A 13 -81.94 19.84 13.61
CA ALA A 13 -82.11 21.05 14.42
C ALA A 13 -80.88 21.38 15.28
N THR A 14 -80.11 20.37 15.70
CA THR A 14 -78.92 20.53 16.56
C THR A 14 -77.66 20.86 15.75
N TYR A 15 -77.46 20.24 14.59
CA TYR A 15 -76.21 20.34 13.81
C TYR A 15 -76.33 21.18 12.53
N VAL A 16 -77.55 21.40 12.03
CA VAL A 16 -77.84 22.18 10.81
C VAL A 16 -78.98 23.17 11.12
N PRO A 17 -78.78 24.13 12.04
CA PRO A 17 -79.80 25.10 12.39
C PRO A 17 -80.21 25.91 11.15
N ALA A 18 -81.51 26.11 10.99
CA ALA A 18 -82.09 26.79 9.82
C ALA A 18 -81.59 28.24 9.66
N GLU A 19 -81.13 28.86 10.74
CA GLU A 19 -80.54 30.21 10.75
C GLU A 19 -79.21 30.28 9.99
N LEU A 20 -78.47 29.17 9.89
CA LEU A 20 -77.21 29.07 9.15
C LEU A 20 -77.40 28.58 7.70
N LEU A 21 -78.65 28.38 7.26
CA LEU A 21 -78.97 27.97 5.88
C LEU A 21 -78.29 28.84 4.82
N PRO A 22 -78.27 30.20 4.94
CA PRO A 22 -77.55 31.04 3.98
C PRO A 22 -76.05 30.73 3.94
N THR A 23 -75.43 30.49 5.10
CA THR A 23 -74.01 30.15 5.23
C THR A 23 -73.69 28.79 4.61
N TYR A 24 -74.56 27.79 4.78
CA TYR A 24 -74.42 26.48 4.13
C TYR A 24 -74.55 26.58 2.61
N CYS A 25 -75.47 27.40 2.10
CA CYS A 25 -75.60 27.65 0.66
C CYS A 25 -74.34 28.33 0.09
N VAL A 26 -73.81 29.34 0.78
CA VAL A 26 -72.57 30.03 0.36
C VAL A 26 -71.36 29.09 0.42
N ALA A 27 -71.22 28.30 1.49
CA ALA A 27 -70.17 27.29 1.58
C ALA A 27 -70.30 26.23 0.49
N GLY A 28 -71.52 25.74 0.22
CA GLY A 28 -71.80 24.78 -0.84
C GLY A 28 -71.45 25.29 -2.23
N ILE A 29 -71.84 26.54 -2.56
CA ILE A 29 -71.45 27.21 -3.81
C ILE A 29 -69.93 27.38 -3.87
N GLY A 30 -69.30 27.78 -2.77
CA GLY A 30 -67.84 27.88 -2.66
C GLY A 30 -67.13 26.55 -2.91
N PHE A 31 -67.62 25.45 -2.34
CA PHE A 31 -67.08 24.11 -2.56
C PHE A 31 -67.27 23.64 -4.01
N VAL A 32 -68.45 23.86 -4.60
CA VAL A 32 -68.71 23.55 -6.01
C VAL A 32 -67.79 24.38 -6.91
N PHE A 33 -67.62 25.66 -6.62
CA PHE A 33 -66.72 26.54 -7.36
C PHE A 33 -65.26 26.09 -7.26
N VAL A 34 -64.76 25.82 -6.05
CA VAL A 34 -63.41 25.28 -5.83
C VAL A 34 -63.22 23.94 -6.53
N TRP A 35 -64.23 23.07 -6.48
CA TRP A 35 -64.21 21.78 -7.18
C TRP A 35 -64.12 21.97 -8.70
N VAL A 36 -64.94 22.84 -9.28
CA VAL A 36 -64.92 23.14 -10.72
C VAL A 36 -63.59 23.76 -11.12
N VAL A 37 -63.12 24.79 -10.42
CA VAL A 37 -61.84 25.49 -10.70
C VAL A 37 -60.63 24.56 -10.55
N SER A 38 -60.64 23.63 -9.60
CA SER A 38 -59.56 22.65 -9.40
C SER A 38 -59.64 21.43 -10.32
N THR A 39 -60.72 21.26 -11.09
CA THR A 39 -60.88 20.13 -12.04
C THR A 39 -59.72 19.99 -13.03
N PRO A 40 -59.25 21.03 -13.74
CA PRO A 40 -58.09 20.91 -14.62
C PRO A 40 -56.83 20.43 -13.90
N VAL A 41 -56.57 20.96 -12.69
CA VAL A 41 -55.40 20.58 -11.87
C VAL A 41 -55.49 19.11 -11.46
N ARG A 42 -56.66 18.64 -11.03
CA ARG A 42 -56.87 17.25 -10.64
C ARG A 42 -56.79 16.30 -11.82
N ASN A 43 -57.28 16.70 -12.99
CA ASN A 43 -57.13 15.91 -14.21
C ASN A 43 -55.65 15.73 -14.57
N VAL A 44 -54.84 16.79 -14.49
CA VAL A 44 -53.38 16.68 -14.66
C VAL A 44 -52.78 15.76 -13.61
N GLY A 45 -53.19 15.89 -12.33
CA GLY A 45 -52.74 15.02 -11.25
C GLY A 45 -53.06 13.54 -11.50
N TRP A 46 -54.25 13.23 -12.00
CA TRP A 46 -54.64 11.85 -12.33
C TRP A 46 -53.88 11.30 -13.53
N GLN A 47 -53.69 12.09 -14.58
CA GLN A 47 -52.91 11.68 -15.75
C GLN A 47 -51.45 11.42 -15.38
N PHE A 48 -50.84 12.32 -14.61
CA PHE A 48 -49.49 12.12 -14.10
C PHE A 48 -49.38 10.85 -13.24
N SER A 49 -50.33 10.64 -12.33
CA SER A 49 -50.35 9.45 -11.47
C SER A 49 -50.52 8.16 -12.29
N ALA A 50 -51.35 8.18 -13.33
CA ALA A 50 -51.54 7.05 -14.24
C ALA A 50 -50.25 6.73 -15.01
N GLU A 51 -49.53 7.74 -15.50
CA GLU A 51 -48.25 7.55 -16.17
C GLU A 51 -47.16 7.03 -15.22
N VAL A 52 -47.07 7.57 -14.00
CA VAL A 52 -46.15 7.07 -12.97
C VAL A 52 -46.46 5.61 -12.65
N TRP A 53 -47.75 5.27 -12.50
CA TRP A 53 -48.18 3.89 -12.26
C TRP A 53 -47.85 2.96 -13.43
N ARG A 54 -48.01 3.43 -14.68
CA ARG A 54 -47.62 2.70 -15.88
C ARG A 54 -46.12 2.41 -15.90
N VAL A 55 -45.28 3.38 -15.57
CA VAL A 55 -43.81 3.19 -15.51
C VAL A 55 -43.44 2.25 -14.36
N ALA A 56 -44.04 2.42 -13.18
CA ALA A 56 -43.78 1.56 -12.03
C ALA A 56 -44.16 0.09 -12.31
N SER A 57 -45.32 -0.13 -12.92
CA SER A 57 -45.77 -1.47 -13.31
C SER A 57 -44.90 -2.10 -14.40
N LEU A 58 -44.44 -1.33 -15.39
CA LEU A 58 -43.48 -1.80 -16.40
C LEU A 58 -42.14 -2.21 -15.77
N ASN A 59 -41.61 -1.42 -14.83
CA ASN A 59 -40.39 -1.75 -14.10
C ASN A 59 -40.57 -2.99 -13.24
N GLY A 60 -41.68 -3.11 -12.51
CA GLY A 60 -42.00 -4.30 -11.72
C GLY A 60 -42.13 -5.55 -12.58
N ALA A 61 -42.77 -5.45 -13.74
CA ALA A 61 -42.88 -6.54 -14.70
C ALA A 61 -41.51 -6.97 -15.25
N LEU A 62 -40.66 -5.99 -15.61
CA LEU A 62 -39.29 -6.26 -16.05
C LEU A 62 -38.47 -6.98 -14.98
N TRP A 63 -38.56 -6.53 -13.73
CA TRP A 63 -37.85 -7.16 -12.63
C TRP A 63 -38.26 -8.63 -12.45
N ASN A 64 -39.57 -8.90 -12.51
CA ASN A 64 -40.10 -10.26 -12.42
C ASN A 64 -39.67 -11.13 -13.62
N ASP A 65 -39.68 -10.59 -14.84
CA ASP A 65 -39.24 -11.32 -16.03
C ASP A 65 -37.73 -11.62 -15.97
N CYS A 66 -36.91 -10.67 -15.52
CA CYS A 66 -35.49 -10.87 -15.26
C CYS A 66 -35.26 -11.94 -14.18
N LEU A 67 -35.94 -11.85 -13.03
CA LEU A 67 -35.80 -12.84 -11.94
C LEU A 67 -36.12 -14.26 -12.40
N ARG A 68 -37.15 -14.44 -13.23
CA ARG A 68 -37.47 -15.75 -13.81
C ARG A 68 -36.33 -16.29 -14.68
N HIS A 69 -35.73 -15.45 -15.51
CA HIS A 69 -34.60 -15.84 -16.35
C HIS A 69 -33.33 -16.10 -15.53
N TYR A 70 -33.06 -15.30 -14.49
CA TYR A 70 -31.97 -15.59 -13.55
C TYR A 70 -32.14 -16.94 -12.89
N ASN A 71 -33.33 -17.24 -12.38
CA ASN A 71 -33.62 -18.53 -11.77
C ASN A 71 -33.44 -19.69 -12.75
N ALA A 72 -33.82 -19.51 -14.02
CA ALA A 72 -33.59 -20.51 -15.06
C ALA A 72 -32.09 -20.74 -15.32
N VAL A 73 -31.29 -19.67 -15.35
CA VAL A 73 -29.82 -19.77 -15.51
C VAL A 73 -29.16 -20.44 -14.30
N LEU A 74 -29.58 -20.09 -13.08
CA LEU A 74 -29.08 -20.72 -11.85
C LEU A 74 -29.45 -22.20 -11.74
N ALA A 75 -30.62 -22.57 -12.28
CA ALA A 75 -31.08 -23.95 -12.33
C ALA A 75 -30.38 -24.77 -13.43
N ASN A 76 -29.65 -24.13 -14.36
CA ASN A 76 -28.99 -24.81 -15.45
C ASN A 76 -27.85 -25.72 -14.92
N PRO A 77 -27.84 -27.02 -15.28
CA PRO A 77 -26.84 -27.97 -14.80
C PRO A 77 -25.41 -27.60 -15.20
N GLU A 78 -25.20 -27.01 -16.38
CA GLU A 78 -23.87 -26.60 -16.86
C GLU A 78 -23.30 -25.47 -16.00
N VAL A 79 -24.13 -24.47 -15.68
CA VAL A 79 -23.73 -23.35 -14.81
C VAL A 79 -23.44 -23.86 -13.40
N ARG A 80 -24.24 -24.80 -12.89
CA ARG A 80 -24.08 -25.38 -11.56
C ARG A 80 -22.84 -26.28 -11.43
N GLN A 81 -22.35 -26.83 -12.54
CA GLN A 81 -21.11 -27.60 -12.57
C GLN A 81 -19.85 -26.73 -12.51
N LEU A 82 -19.95 -25.44 -12.84
CA LEU A 82 -18.84 -24.50 -12.71
C LEU A 82 -18.41 -24.37 -11.25
N ARG A 83 -17.10 -24.27 -11.00
CA ARG A 83 -16.53 -24.14 -9.65
C ARG A 83 -15.67 -22.88 -9.52
N GLY A 84 -15.66 -22.32 -8.31
CA GLY A 84 -14.77 -21.20 -7.93
C GLY A 84 -14.97 -19.97 -8.82
N LEU A 85 -13.87 -19.45 -9.36
CA LEU A 85 -13.88 -18.22 -10.17
C LEU A 85 -14.72 -18.33 -11.44
N ALA A 86 -14.76 -19.51 -12.08
CA ALA A 86 -15.54 -19.69 -13.30
C ALA A 86 -17.06 -19.52 -13.05
N TYR A 87 -17.54 -20.00 -11.90
CA TYR A 87 -18.93 -19.79 -11.49
C TYR A 87 -19.22 -18.32 -11.19
N VAL A 88 -18.31 -17.63 -10.49
CA VAL A 88 -18.47 -16.20 -10.18
C VAL A 88 -18.49 -15.34 -11.45
N TYR A 89 -17.60 -15.61 -12.41
CA TYR A 89 -17.60 -14.89 -13.69
C TYR A 89 -18.84 -15.18 -14.53
N ALA A 90 -19.34 -16.42 -14.51
CA ALA A 90 -20.60 -16.77 -15.17
C ALA A 90 -21.75 -15.99 -14.54
N LEU A 91 -21.89 -15.99 -13.21
CA LEU A 91 -22.90 -15.19 -12.51
C LEU A 91 -22.78 -13.70 -12.83
N TRP A 92 -21.56 -13.15 -12.79
CA TRP A 92 -21.32 -11.75 -13.12
C TRP A 92 -21.77 -11.42 -14.55
N GLY A 93 -21.49 -12.30 -15.52
CA GLY A 93 -21.95 -12.13 -16.89
C GLY A 93 -23.47 -12.18 -17.02
N THR A 94 -24.12 -13.05 -16.23
CA THR A 94 -25.58 -13.17 -16.26
C THR A 94 -26.29 -11.92 -15.76
N ILE A 95 -25.67 -11.15 -14.85
CA ILE A 95 -26.21 -9.87 -14.36
C ILE A 95 -26.49 -8.89 -15.51
N PHE A 96 -25.68 -8.93 -16.56
CA PHE A 96 -25.85 -8.08 -17.74
C PHE A 96 -26.61 -8.80 -18.85
N ALA A 97 -26.34 -10.08 -19.08
CA ALA A 97 -26.93 -10.85 -20.17
C ALA A 97 -28.44 -11.03 -20.01
N VAL A 98 -28.93 -11.28 -18.80
CA VAL A 98 -30.36 -11.55 -18.55
C VAL A 98 -31.23 -10.31 -18.85
N PRO A 99 -30.96 -9.11 -18.33
CA PRO A 99 -31.73 -7.91 -18.70
C PRO A 99 -31.69 -7.62 -20.20
N MET A 100 -30.53 -7.75 -20.85
CA MET A 100 -30.40 -7.55 -22.30
C MET A 100 -31.26 -8.56 -23.08
N GLN A 101 -31.26 -9.82 -22.68
CA GLN A 101 -32.05 -10.87 -23.31
C GLN A 101 -33.55 -10.65 -23.12
N VAL A 102 -34.00 -10.36 -21.89
CA VAL A 102 -35.42 -10.11 -21.58
C VAL A 102 -35.95 -8.91 -22.36
N LEU A 103 -35.18 -7.84 -22.45
CA LEU A 103 -35.55 -6.63 -23.20
C LEU A 103 -35.57 -6.87 -24.71
N THR A 104 -34.71 -7.76 -25.22
CA THR A 104 -34.70 -8.12 -26.64
C THR A 104 -35.88 -9.04 -27.00
N GLN A 105 -36.18 -10.04 -26.15
CA GLN A 105 -37.26 -10.99 -26.41
C GLN A 105 -38.65 -10.37 -26.23
N ASN A 106 -38.78 -9.40 -25.34
CA ASN A 106 -40.05 -8.74 -25.04
C ASN A 106 -40.12 -7.32 -25.62
N GLU A 107 -39.52 -7.09 -26.80
CA GLU A 107 -39.49 -5.76 -27.42
C GLU A 107 -40.90 -5.19 -27.64
N GLN A 108 -41.87 -6.03 -28.02
CA GLN A 108 -43.26 -5.61 -28.20
C GLN A 108 -43.92 -5.12 -26.90
N LYS A 109 -43.51 -5.67 -25.74
CA LYS A 109 -44.06 -5.34 -24.42
C LYS A 109 -43.45 -4.07 -23.84
N TYR A 110 -42.15 -3.86 -24.04
CA TYR A 110 -41.42 -2.74 -23.46
C TYR A 110 -41.18 -1.57 -24.42
N GLY A 111 -41.34 -1.79 -25.73
CA GLY A 111 -41.23 -0.79 -26.78
C GLY A 111 -39.96 0.06 -26.68
N ASP A 112 -40.12 1.36 -26.92
CA ASP A 112 -39.04 2.35 -26.94
C ASP A 112 -38.29 2.43 -25.60
N TYR A 113 -39.01 2.34 -24.49
CA TYR A 113 -38.44 2.31 -23.14
C TYR A 113 -37.48 1.13 -22.97
N GLY A 114 -37.91 -0.06 -23.42
CA GLY A 114 -37.08 -1.27 -23.38
C GLY A 114 -35.83 -1.17 -24.25
N ARG A 115 -35.94 -0.59 -25.45
CA ARG A 115 -34.78 -0.35 -26.33
C ARG A 115 -33.76 0.59 -25.70
N MET A 116 -34.21 1.69 -25.10
CA MET A 116 -33.30 2.61 -24.41
C MET A 116 -32.61 1.93 -23.23
N LEU A 117 -33.38 1.21 -22.39
CA LEU A 117 -32.82 0.49 -21.25
C LEU A 117 -31.84 -0.60 -21.68
N ARG A 118 -32.08 -1.28 -22.80
CA ARG A 118 -31.15 -2.26 -23.37
C ARG A 118 -29.82 -1.61 -23.75
N ASN A 119 -29.84 -0.43 -24.37
CA ASN A 119 -28.61 0.28 -24.70
C ASN A 119 -27.81 0.67 -23.45
N TRP A 120 -28.48 1.07 -22.37
CA TRP A 120 -27.84 1.29 -21.06
C TRP A 120 -27.20 0.02 -20.51
N TRP A 121 -27.88 -1.13 -20.60
CA TRP A 121 -27.31 -2.41 -20.19
C TRP A 121 -26.13 -2.85 -21.05
N VAL A 122 -26.16 -2.60 -22.36
CA VAL A 122 -25.02 -2.84 -23.26
C VAL A 122 -23.83 -1.98 -22.84
N ALA A 123 -24.04 -0.69 -22.57
CA ALA A 123 -22.99 0.20 -22.09
C ALA A 123 -22.43 -0.24 -20.72
N ALA A 124 -23.30 -0.72 -19.83
CA ALA A 124 -22.88 -1.28 -18.55
C ALA A 124 -22.06 -2.57 -18.74
N TYR A 125 -22.46 -3.46 -19.64
CA TYR A 125 -21.73 -4.67 -19.99
C TYR A 125 -20.33 -4.35 -20.52
N THR A 126 -20.20 -3.48 -21.52
CA THR A 126 -18.89 -3.11 -22.09
C THR A 126 -17.97 -2.47 -21.03
N THR A 127 -18.54 -1.66 -20.13
CA THR A 127 -17.77 -0.98 -19.08
C THR A 127 -17.34 -1.96 -17.98
N PHE A 128 -18.27 -2.70 -17.39
CA PHE A 128 -18.05 -3.45 -16.16
C PHE A 128 -17.70 -4.93 -16.37
N TYR A 129 -18.08 -5.52 -17.50
CA TYR A 129 -17.77 -6.92 -17.80
C TYR A 129 -16.55 -7.07 -18.71
N GLU A 130 -16.45 -6.25 -19.77
CA GLU A 130 -15.32 -6.34 -20.72
C GLU A 130 -14.12 -5.52 -20.26
N TYR A 131 -14.31 -4.22 -20.00
CA TYR A 131 -13.20 -3.31 -19.76
C TYR A 131 -12.58 -3.44 -18.36
N VAL A 132 -13.39 -3.39 -17.29
CA VAL A 132 -12.88 -3.40 -15.90
C VAL A 132 -12.04 -4.64 -15.55
N PRO A 133 -12.46 -5.88 -15.88
CA PRO A 133 -11.65 -7.06 -15.58
C PRO A 133 -10.32 -7.10 -16.34
N ASP A 134 -10.32 -6.72 -17.63
CA ASP A 134 -9.09 -6.64 -18.43
C ASP A 134 -8.13 -5.58 -17.88
N LEU A 135 -8.65 -4.39 -17.54
CA LEU A 135 -7.87 -3.34 -16.89
C LEU A 135 -7.31 -3.81 -15.55
N GLY A 136 -8.11 -4.51 -14.75
CA GLY A 136 -7.70 -5.10 -13.48
C GLY A 136 -6.56 -6.10 -13.65
N LEU A 137 -6.65 -7.00 -14.64
CA LEU A 137 -5.61 -7.98 -14.95
C LEU A 137 -4.31 -7.31 -15.44
N LYS A 138 -4.41 -6.31 -16.31
CA LYS A 138 -3.25 -5.53 -16.79
C LYS A 138 -2.59 -4.78 -15.64
N THR A 139 -3.38 -4.15 -14.78
CA THR A 139 -2.89 -3.42 -13.59
C THR A 139 -2.21 -4.38 -12.62
N ALA A 140 -2.83 -5.52 -12.31
CA ALA A 140 -2.24 -6.53 -11.43
C ALA A 140 -0.92 -7.06 -11.99
N ARG A 141 -0.84 -7.32 -13.30
CA ARG A 141 0.40 -7.75 -13.96
C ARG A 141 1.48 -6.67 -13.90
N SER A 142 1.11 -5.42 -14.13
CA SER A 142 2.02 -4.28 -14.02
C SER A 142 2.56 -4.14 -12.59
N VAL A 143 1.69 -4.16 -11.59
CA VAL A 143 2.07 -4.11 -10.16
C VAL A 143 3.01 -5.26 -9.81
N ASN A 144 2.72 -6.48 -10.24
CA ASN A 144 3.59 -7.63 -9.99
C ASN A 144 4.99 -7.45 -10.63
N ASN A 145 5.05 -6.88 -11.83
CA ASN A 145 6.32 -6.56 -12.48
C ASN A 145 7.09 -5.49 -11.71
N TYR A 146 6.42 -4.44 -11.22
CA TYR A 146 7.04 -3.42 -10.37
C TYR A 146 7.57 -3.98 -9.06
N VAL A 147 6.80 -4.84 -8.40
CA VAL A 147 7.22 -5.51 -7.16
C VAL A 147 8.45 -6.38 -7.41
N ARG A 148 8.45 -7.16 -8.50
CA ARG A 148 9.61 -7.98 -8.88
C ARG A 148 10.84 -7.11 -9.16
N ALA A 149 10.70 -6.06 -9.97
CA ALA A 149 11.78 -5.14 -10.27
C ALA A 149 12.34 -4.45 -9.02
N THR A 150 11.48 -4.07 -8.08
CA THR A 150 11.87 -3.45 -6.81
C THR A 150 12.64 -4.44 -5.94
N LYS A 151 12.19 -5.70 -5.87
CA LYS A 151 12.90 -6.76 -5.16
C LYS A 151 14.28 -7.02 -5.76
N ASP A 152 14.38 -7.11 -7.09
CA ASP A 152 15.65 -7.34 -7.78
C ASP A 152 16.62 -6.17 -7.57
N ALA A 153 16.12 -4.93 -7.63
CA ALA A 153 16.91 -3.74 -7.32
C ALA A 153 17.39 -3.70 -5.86
N ALA A 154 16.54 -4.10 -4.91
CA ALA A 154 16.91 -4.16 -3.50
C ALA A 154 17.99 -5.22 -3.23
N VAL A 155 17.88 -6.40 -3.84
CA VAL A 155 18.92 -7.45 -3.76
C VAL A 155 20.24 -6.97 -4.37
N SER A 156 20.18 -6.32 -5.53
CA SER A 156 21.37 -5.75 -6.19
C SER A 156 22.03 -4.67 -5.33
N SER A 157 21.25 -3.75 -4.76
CA SER A 157 21.72 -2.70 -3.86
C SER A 157 22.39 -3.28 -2.61
N ARG A 158 21.76 -4.27 -1.96
CA ARG A 158 22.33 -4.93 -0.78
C ARG A 158 23.67 -5.60 -1.08
N ARG A 159 23.80 -6.24 -2.24
CA ARG A 159 25.06 -6.85 -2.67
C ARG A 159 26.16 -5.79 -2.86
N ARG A 160 25.85 -4.68 -3.54
CA ARG A 160 26.81 -3.57 -3.74
C ARG A 160 27.23 -2.93 -2.41
N ILE A 161 26.29 -2.74 -1.48
CA ILE A 161 26.60 -2.23 -0.13
C ILE A 161 27.48 -3.22 0.63
N GLY A 162 27.20 -4.53 0.54
CA GLY A 162 28.02 -5.57 1.16
C GLY A 162 29.44 -5.60 0.61
N GLU A 163 29.61 -5.54 -0.71
CA GLU A 163 30.93 -5.46 -1.37
C GLU A 163 31.67 -4.18 -0.97
N ALA A 164 31.00 -3.02 -0.96
CA ALA A 164 31.59 -1.75 -0.55
C ALA A 164 32.00 -1.72 0.93
N LEU A 165 31.17 -2.29 1.81
CA LEU A 165 31.49 -2.45 3.23
C LEU A 165 32.68 -3.38 3.41
N HIS A 166 32.73 -4.50 2.69
CA HIS A 166 33.85 -5.42 2.75
C HIS A 166 35.15 -4.75 2.34
N VAL A 167 35.17 -4.04 1.20
CA VAL A 167 36.34 -3.29 0.74
C VAL A 167 36.74 -2.21 1.76
N THR A 168 35.78 -1.45 2.27
CA THR A 168 36.03 -0.42 3.29
C THR A 168 36.66 -1.01 4.55
N LEU A 169 36.12 -2.12 5.06
CA LEU A 169 36.66 -2.82 6.23
C LEU A 169 38.08 -3.34 5.97
N LEU A 170 38.36 -3.82 4.75
CA LEU A 170 39.67 -4.30 4.36
C LEU A 170 40.69 -3.15 4.31
N ILE A 171 40.30 -1.98 3.77
CA ILE A 171 41.11 -0.75 3.81
C ILE A 171 41.35 -0.31 5.25
N CYS A 172 40.32 -0.26 6.10
CA CYS A 172 40.46 0.08 7.51
C CYS A 172 41.44 -0.85 8.22
N LYS A 173 41.34 -2.16 7.99
CA LYS A 173 42.28 -3.15 8.54
C LYS A 173 43.71 -2.88 8.05
N PHE A 174 43.89 -2.62 6.75
CA PHE A 174 45.19 -2.31 6.18
C PHE A 174 45.79 -1.03 6.78
N VAL A 175 45.04 0.06 6.83
CA VAL A 175 45.48 1.34 7.42
C VAL A 175 45.80 1.18 8.90
N ALA A 176 44.96 0.48 9.67
CA ALA A 176 45.22 0.22 11.08
C ALA A 176 46.50 -0.62 11.27
N SER A 177 46.70 -1.65 10.44
CA SER A 177 47.92 -2.44 10.46
C SER A 177 49.15 -1.60 10.12
N LEU A 178 49.09 -0.77 9.08
CA LEU A 178 50.19 0.10 8.68
C LEU A 178 50.51 1.13 9.77
N ALA A 179 49.49 1.74 10.37
CA ALA A 179 49.65 2.72 11.44
C ALA A 179 50.29 2.12 12.70
N PHE A 180 50.12 0.81 12.95
CA PHE A 180 50.74 0.12 14.08
C PHE A 180 52.14 -0.41 13.74
N PHE A 181 52.29 -1.12 12.62
CA PHE A 181 53.54 -1.80 12.27
C PHE A 181 54.61 -0.86 11.69
N LEU A 182 54.24 0.18 10.93
CA LEU A 182 55.22 1.08 10.31
C LEU A 182 56.02 1.88 11.36
N PRO A 183 55.42 2.49 12.39
CA PRO A 183 56.18 3.17 13.43
C PRO A 183 57.09 2.23 14.22
N ILE A 184 56.63 1.02 14.52
CA ILE A 184 57.42 0.00 15.21
C ILE A 184 58.64 -0.41 14.36
N ALA A 185 58.44 -0.64 13.07
CA ALA A 185 59.51 -0.99 12.14
C ALA A 185 60.53 0.15 11.98
N LEU A 186 60.06 1.40 11.81
CA LEU A 186 60.92 2.58 11.72
C LEU A 186 61.71 2.79 13.02
N TYR A 187 61.05 2.66 14.18
CA TYR A 187 61.72 2.73 15.47
C TYR A 187 62.81 1.66 15.61
N THR A 188 62.52 0.43 15.20
CA THR A 188 63.49 -0.68 15.21
C THR A 188 64.72 -0.39 14.34
N VAL A 189 64.53 0.19 13.16
CA VAL A 189 65.64 0.59 12.28
C VAL A 189 66.47 1.70 12.93
N VAL A 190 65.82 2.72 13.50
CA VAL A 190 66.51 3.81 14.20
C VAL A 190 67.27 3.29 15.42
N GLU A 191 66.65 2.41 16.21
CA GLU A 191 67.26 1.72 17.34
C GLU A 191 68.50 0.94 16.91
N TYR A 192 68.43 0.19 15.81
CA TYR A 192 69.56 -0.55 15.26
C TYR A 192 70.71 0.39 14.83
N VAL A 193 70.41 1.45 14.07
CA VAL A 193 71.42 2.43 13.61
C VAL A 193 72.08 3.16 14.79
N LEU A 194 71.32 3.46 15.84
CA LEU A 194 71.81 4.14 17.04
C LEU A 194 72.39 3.18 18.09
N SER A 195 72.63 1.92 17.75
CA SER A 195 73.26 0.94 18.66
C SER A 195 72.46 0.67 19.94
N GLY A 196 71.13 0.60 19.83
CA GLY A 196 70.22 0.20 20.91
C GLY A 196 69.56 1.36 21.67
N GLU A 197 68.80 1.01 22.72
CA GLU A 197 67.97 1.93 23.53
C GLU A 197 68.76 3.15 24.03
N THR A 198 69.99 2.94 24.51
CA THR A 198 70.85 3.99 25.06
C THR A 198 71.22 5.04 24.03
N GLY A 199 71.51 4.64 22.78
CA GLY A 199 71.86 5.58 21.72
C GLY A 199 70.65 6.35 21.20
N VAL A 200 69.47 5.72 21.19
CA VAL A 200 68.20 6.40 20.90
C VAL A 200 67.90 7.49 21.93
N ALA A 201 68.02 7.19 23.22
CA ALA A 201 67.79 8.14 24.30
C ALA A 201 68.76 9.33 24.22
N LEU A 202 70.04 9.07 23.94
CA LEU A 202 71.06 10.11 23.79
C LEU A 202 70.79 11.00 22.57
N ALA A 203 70.39 10.42 21.43
CA ALA A 203 70.03 11.20 20.23
C ALA A 203 68.82 12.11 20.47
N VAL A 204 67.76 11.61 21.11
CA VAL A 204 66.58 12.41 21.48
C VAL A 204 66.96 13.54 22.44
N PHE A 205 67.84 13.29 23.41
CA PHE A 205 68.33 14.31 24.34
C PHE A 205 69.12 15.41 23.61
N VAL A 206 70.07 15.04 22.76
CA VAL A 206 70.89 15.99 21.98
C VAL A 206 70.03 16.82 21.05
N VAL A 207 69.07 16.23 20.34
CA VAL A 207 68.17 16.95 19.43
C VAL A 207 67.27 17.93 20.19
N ASN A 208 66.71 17.54 21.34
CA ASN A 208 65.91 18.46 22.15
C ASN A 208 66.75 19.59 22.75
N LEU A 209 67.96 19.30 23.21
CA LEU A 209 68.88 20.30 23.74
C LEU A 209 69.27 21.31 22.66
N ALA A 210 69.67 20.82 21.48
CA ALA A 210 69.97 21.67 20.33
C ALA A 210 68.76 22.53 19.94
N ASN A 211 67.56 21.96 19.92
CA ASN A 211 66.37 22.73 19.62
C ASN A 211 66.00 23.75 20.69
N HIS A 212 66.29 23.48 21.97
CA HIS A 212 66.10 24.45 23.05
C HIS A 212 67.03 25.66 22.90
N TYR A 213 68.27 25.43 22.46
CA TYR A 213 69.24 26.51 22.24
C TYR A 213 69.01 27.30 20.96
N PHE A 214 68.60 26.64 19.87
CA PHE A 214 68.48 27.27 18.55
C PHE A 214 67.04 27.64 18.15
N GLU A 215 66.04 27.20 18.92
CA GLU A 215 64.60 27.38 18.65
C GLU A 215 64.16 27.04 17.21
N TRP A 216 64.88 26.12 16.56
CA TRP A 216 64.72 25.85 15.13
C TRP A 216 63.33 25.28 14.81
N THR A 217 62.73 24.43 15.65
CA THR A 217 61.39 23.87 15.41
C THR A 217 60.49 23.90 16.65
N ARG A 218 59.21 24.23 16.43
CA ARG A 218 58.14 24.12 17.45
C ARG A 218 57.68 22.69 17.70
N TRP A 219 58.06 21.73 16.86
CA TRP A 219 57.57 20.34 16.92
C TRP A 219 58.54 19.35 17.59
N SER A 220 59.71 19.79 18.05
CA SER A 220 60.72 18.92 18.67
C SER A 220 60.23 18.20 19.91
N ALA A 221 59.60 18.91 20.86
CA ALA A 221 59.10 18.34 22.10
C ALA A 221 57.92 17.39 21.86
N PRO A 222 56.85 17.76 21.12
CA PRO A 222 55.78 16.83 20.76
C PRO A 222 56.26 15.61 19.97
N GLY A 223 57.18 15.81 19.01
CA GLY A 223 57.76 14.73 18.21
C GLY A 223 58.57 13.75 19.05
N SER A 224 59.34 14.25 20.02
CA SER A 224 60.12 13.42 20.94
C SER A 224 59.23 12.61 21.88
N VAL A 225 58.16 13.21 22.40
CA VAL A 225 57.17 12.51 23.23
C VAL A 225 56.49 11.39 22.43
N LEU A 226 56.09 11.66 21.19
CA LEU A 226 55.55 10.64 20.29
C LEU A 226 56.55 9.52 20.02
N PHE A 227 57.81 9.87 19.74
CA PHE A 227 58.87 8.91 19.43
C PHE A 227 59.21 8.00 20.62
N VAL A 228 59.31 8.56 21.82
CA VAL A 228 59.49 7.78 23.06
C VAL A 228 58.29 6.88 23.32
N THR A 229 57.07 7.37 23.08
CA THR A 229 55.83 6.58 23.24
C THR A 229 55.81 5.38 22.29
N VAL A 230 56.19 5.56 21.01
CA VAL A 230 56.35 4.47 20.03
C VAL A 230 57.41 3.47 20.50
N GLY A 231 58.52 3.95 21.06
CA GLY A 231 59.55 3.09 21.66
C GLY A 231 59.02 2.23 22.79
N VAL A 232 58.35 2.84 23.79
CA VAL A 232 57.75 2.11 24.92
C VAL A 232 56.74 1.05 24.44
N ILE A 233 55.89 1.38 23.47
CA ILE A 233 54.94 0.43 22.87
C ILE A 233 55.68 -0.72 22.16
N THR A 234 56.77 -0.42 21.45
CA THR A 234 57.59 -1.42 20.76
C THR A 234 58.23 -2.40 21.74
N HIS A 235 58.84 -1.90 22.82
CA HIS A 235 59.48 -2.76 23.83
C HIS A 235 58.46 -3.58 24.63
N THR A 236 57.32 -2.99 25.01
CA THR A 236 56.24 -3.73 25.69
C THR A 236 55.62 -4.79 24.79
N TRP A 237 55.46 -4.52 23.48
CA TRP A 237 55.02 -5.51 22.50
C TRP A 237 56.01 -6.67 22.35
N ARG A 238 57.32 -6.38 22.22
CA ARG A 238 58.37 -7.42 22.17
C ARG A 238 58.41 -8.26 23.45
N CYS A 239 58.23 -7.64 24.61
CA CYS A 239 58.21 -8.32 25.91
C CYS A 239 56.97 -9.22 26.09
N GLY A 240 55.80 -8.78 25.57
CA GLY A 240 54.57 -9.58 25.57
C GLY A 240 54.51 -10.67 24.51
N SER A 241 55.28 -10.54 23.43
CA SER A 241 55.46 -11.56 22.38
C SER A 241 56.54 -12.61 22.72
N GLY A 242 57.25 -12.41 23.84
CA GLY A 242 58.43 -13.19 24.25
C GLY A 242 58.08 -14.50 24.92
N ASP A 243 58.04 -15.57 24.11
CA ASP A 243 58.64 -16.91 24.32
C ASP A 243 57.85 -17.98 23.57
N THR A 244 56.55 -17.78 23.32
CA THR A 244 55.67 -18.83 22.78
C THR A 244 55.57 -18.90 21.25
N GLU A 245 55.78 -17.81 20.52
CA GLU A 245 55.71 -17.84 19.03
C GLU A 245 57.07 -17.92 18.34
N LEU A 246 58.13 -17.33 18.92
CA LEU A 246 59.47 -17.38 18.33
C LEU A 246 60.10 -18.78 18.44
N GLU A 247 59.83 -19.54 19.51
CA GLU A 247 60.23 -20.96 19.59
C GLU A 247 59.47 -21.82 18.58
N ARG A 248 58.20 -21.53 18.31
CA ARG A 248 57.34 -22.30 17.38
C ARG A 248 57.70 -22.10 15.91
N LEU A 249 58.19 -20.91 15.56
CA LEU A 249 58.58 -20.55 14.19
C LEU A 249 60.10 -20.65 13.93
N SER A 250 60.88 -21.07 14.93
CA SER A 250 62.31 -21.35 14.76
C SER A 250 62.49 -22.50 13.76
N PRO A 251 63.38 -22.36 12.74
CA PRO A 251 63.64 -23.40 11.75
C PRO A 251 64.00 -24.75 12.39
N THR A 252 64.64 -24.71 13.55
CA THR A 252 65.06 -25.88 14.32
C THR A 252 63.88 -26.63 14.93
N THR A 253 62.85 -25.91 15.39
CA THR A 253 61.66 -26.51 16.03
C THR A 253 60.73 -27.12 14.99
N ILE A 254 60.56 -26.48 13.84
CA ILE A 254 59.78 -27.00 12.70
C ILE A 254 60.39 -28.31 12.18
N VAL A 255 61.72 -28.42 12.13
CA VAL A 255 62.44 -29.66 11.75
C VAL A 255 62.29 -30.76 12.82
N LEU A 256 62.27 -30.41 14.10
CA LEU A 256 62.09 -31.34 15.23
C LEU A 256 60.65 -31.87 15.37
N GLU A 257 59.64 -31.06 15.07
CA GLU A 257 58.23 -31.49 15.04
C GLU A 257 57.95 -32.42 13.85
N GLY A 258 58.49 -32.13 12.66
CA GLY A 258 58.37 -33.01 11.49
C GLY A 258 59.05 -34.39 11.63
N LEU A 259 60.02 -34.53 12.54
CA LEU A 259 60.67 -35.80 12.85
C LEU A 259 59.92 -36.66 13.88
N LYS A 260 58.92 -36.11 14.58
CA LYS A 260 58.09 -36.85 15.55
C LYS A 260 56.85 -37.50 14.91
N GLU A 261 56.50 -37.12 13.68
CA GLU A 261 55.37 -37.69 12.93
C GLU A 261 55.77 -38.86 12.00
N VAL A 262 57.02 -39.35 12.11
CA VAL A 262 57.53 -40.59 11.48
C VAL A 262 57.75 -41.64 12.57
#